data_AF-A0A4V1UNR6-F1
#
_entry.id   AF-A0A4V1UNR6-F1
#
_cell.length_a   1.000
_cell.length_b   1.000
_cell.length_c   1.000
_cell.angle_alpha   90.00
_cell.angle_beta   90.00
_cell.angle_gamma   90.00
#
_symmetry.space_group_name_H-M   'P 1'
#
loop_
_entity.id
_entity.type
_entity.pdbx_description
1 polymer ?
#
loop_
_entity_poly.entity_id
_entity_poly.type
_entity_poly.pdbx_seq_one_letter_code
_entity_poly.pdbx_strand_id
1 'polypeptide(L)'
;NSEEITKHHFEVLGFFAPSLADYVNHGIFPHKIGTPEYQAVLKIEDPYNYRGRARLKIPKFLVNASGDQFFLPDNSRFYYADMPEEKRIRYVENAAHNLADSDANDSMLAWYNSVITGGKRPEFTWRKLSDTSISVTPVDKVKEVRLWQAHNPKARDFRVETLGKAYTSTVLQPQADGSYLGEIAAPKEGFTAFFVELSWDSGLPAAPFKFTTEVSIAPDTLPFKWADAAAMYASTAPK
;
A
#
# COMPACT_ATOMS: atom_id res chain seq x y z
N ASN A 1 7.41 -5.70 -11.46
CA ASN A 1 7.45 -5.54 -9.99
C ASN A 1 6.84 -6.75 -9.28
N SER A 2 6.03 -7.59 -9.96
CA SER A 2 5.36 -8.74 -9.34
C SER A 2 6.29 -9.68 -8.57
N GLU A 3 7.47 -9.99 -9.11
CA GLU A 3 8.44 -10.84 -8.39
C GLU A 3 8.89 -10.24 -7.05
N GLU A 4 9.16 -8.94 -7.01
CA GLU A 4 9.60 -8.27 -5.79
C GLU A 4 8.48 -8.29 -4.74
N ILE A 5 7.23 -8.06 -5.16
CA ILE A 5 6.06 -8.17 -4.29
C ILE A 5 5.89 -9.60 -3.75
N THR A 6 6.04 -10.62 -4.60
CA THR A 6 5.93 -12.03 -4.17
C THR A 6 7.04 -12.42 -3.20
N LYS A 7 8.29 -12.01 -3.47
CA LYS A 7 9.42 -12.26 -2.56
C LYS A 7 9.20 -11.57 -1.22
N HIS A 8 8.83 -10.30 -1.25
CA HIS A 8 8.52 -9.49 -0.07
C HIS A 8 7.41 -10.12 0.78
N HIS A 9 6.38 -10.69 0.15
CA HIS A 9 5.32 -11.42 0.87
C HIS A 9 5.89 -12.53 1.76
N PHE A 10 6.78 -13.35 1.21
CA PHE A 10 7.43 -14.42 1.96
C PHE A 10 8.42 -13.88 2.99
N GLU A 11 9.23 -12.87 2.64
CA GLU A 11 10.22 -12.28 3.54
C GLU A 11 9.58 -11.57 4.76
N VAL A 12 8.34 -11.12 4.62
CA VAL A 12 7.55 -10.50 5.69
C VAL A 12 6.82 -11.54 6.55
N LEU A 13 6.12 -12.50 5.93
CA LEU A 13 5.24 -13.42 6.66
C LEU A 13 5.90 -14.76 7.00
N GLY A 14 6.91 -15.18 6.24
CA GLY A 14 7.54 -16.49 6.35
C GLY A 14 6.74 -17.60 5.67
N PHE A 15 5.66 -17.24 4.96
CA PHE A 15 4.79 -18.13 4.19
C PHE A 15 4.03 -17.30 3.14
N PHE A 16 3.47 -17.97 2.14
CA PHE A 16 2.45 -17.38 1.27
C PHE A 16 1.08 -17.50 1.93
N ALA A 17 0.37 -16.38 2.05
CA ALA A 17 -0.94 -16.32 2.68
C ALA A 17 -1.94 -17.29 2.02
N PRO A 18 -2.96 -17.79 2.72
CA PRO A 18 -3.95 -18.71 2.14
C PRO A 18 -4.62 -18.20 0.86
N SER A 19 -4.75 -16.88 0.73
CA SER A 19 -5.18 -16.16 -0.48
C SER A 19 -4.33 -16.46 -1.73
N LEU A 20 -3.06 -16.81 -1.55
CA LEU A 20 -2.11 -17.18 -2.60
C LEU A 20 -1.97 -18.71 -2.79
N ALA A 21 -2.80 -19.52 -2.12
CA ALA A 21 -2.67 -20.97 -2.12
C ALA A 21 -2.70 -21.58 -3.53
N ASP A 22 -3.53 -21.07 -4.44
CA ASP A 22 -3.59 -21.61 -5.81
C ASP A 22 -2.26 -21.44 -6.55
N TYR A 23 -1.59 -20.29 -6.40
CA TYR A 23 -0.26 -20.08 -6.99
C TYR A 23 0.78 -21.06 -6.42
N VAL A 24 0.69 -21.37 -5.13
CA VAL A 24 1.56 -22.34 -4.47
C VAL A 24 1.27 -23.76 -4.94
N ASN A 25 0.00 -24.15 -4.97
CA ASN A 25 -0.47 -25.49 -5.35
C ASN A 25 -0.16 -25.82 -6.81
N HIS A 26 -0.18 -24.80 -7.68
CA HIS A 26 0.21 -24.93 -9.10
C HIS A 26 1.72 -24.81 -9.34
N GLY A 27 2.53 -24.72 -8.28
CA GLY A 27 3.99 -24.65 -8.37
C GLY A 27 4.50 -23.36 -9.02
N ILE A 28 3.70 -22.29 -9.04
CA ILE A 28 4.11 -20.97 -9.51
C ILE A 28 4.94 -20.30 -8.42
N PHE A 29 4.44 -20.27 -7.19
CA PHE A 29 5.16 -19.74 -6.04
C PHE A 29 5.73 -20.87 -5.19
N PRO A 30 7.03 -20.81 -4.81
CA PRO A 30 8.06 -19.85 -5.24
C PRO A 30 8.74 -20.23 -6.57
N HIS A 31 8.47 -21.42 -7.10
CA HIS A 31 9.36 -22.12 -8.05
C HIS A 31 9.53 -21.47 -9.43
N LYS A 32 8.59 -20.62 -9.87
CA LYS A 32 8.69 -19.92 -11.16
C LYS A 32 9.28 -18.51 -11.04
N ILE A 33 9.39 -17.96 -9.83
CA ILE A 33 9.99 -16.64 -9.63
C ILE A 33 11.46 -16.65 -10.08
N GLY A 34 11.84 -15.70 -10.93
CA GLY A 34 13.18 -15.57 -11.52
C GLY A 34 13.42 -16.41 -12.78
N THR A 35 12.47 -17.25 -13.19
CA THR A 35 12.63 -18.11 -14.38
C THR A 35 12.35 -17.36 -15.68
N PRO A 36 13.01 -17.72 -16.81
CA PRO A 36 12.72 -17.11 -18.12
C PRO A 36 11.26 -17.24 -18.55
N GLU A 37 10.61 -18.35 -18.23
CA GLU A 37 9.21 -18.60 -18.57
C GLU A 37 8.28 -17.66 -17.81
N TYR A 38 8.53 -17.46 -16.51
CA TYR A 38 7.76 -16.50 -15.72
C TYR A 38 7.97 -15.07 -16.19
N GLN A 39 9.21 -14.70 -16.49
CA GLN A 39 9.54 -13.41 -17.09
C GLN A 39 8.83 -13.17 -18.43
N ALA A 40 8.66 -14.21 -19.25
CA ALA A 40 7.91 -14.10 -20.50
C ALA A 40 6.43 -13.78 -20.25
N VAL A 41 5.81 -14.38 -19.22
CA VAL A 41 4.44 -14.07 -18.81
C VAL A 41 4.35 -12.65 -18.25
N LEU A 42 5.25 -12.24 -17.37
CA LEU A 42 5.23 -10.89 -16.77
C LEU A 42 5.37 -9.78 -17.81
N LYS A 43 6.10 -10.01 -18.92
CA LYS A 43 6.15 -9.04 -20.04
C LYS A 43 4.77 -8.74 -20.63
N ILE A 44 3.80 -9.64 -20.47
CA ILE A 44 2.43 -9.52 -20.97
C ILE A 44 1.48 -9.10 -19.84
N GLU A 45 1.54 -9.79 -18.70
CA GLU A 45 0.52 -9.69 -17.65
C GLU A 45 0.85 -8.67 -16.56
N ASP A 46 2.13 -8.34 -16.31
CA ASP A 46 2.49 -7.37 -15.25
C ASP A 46 2.18 -5.94 -15.72
N PRO A 47 1.17 -5.25 -15.12
CA PRO A 47 0.80 -3.90 -15.54
C PRO A 47 1.94 -2.89 -15.37
N TYR A 48 2.87 -3.15 -14.47
CA TYR A 48 4.03 -2.29 -14.22
C TYR A 48 4.93 -2.18 -15.46
N ASN A 49 5.00 -3.21 -16.31
CA ASN A 49 5.77 -3.16 -17.56
C ASN A 49 5.22 -2.17 -18.58
N TYR A 50 3.99 -1.68 -18.38
CA TYR A 50 3.34 -0.73 -19.26
C TYR A 50 3.44 0.72 -18.79
N ARG A 51 4.11 1.00 -17.66
CA ARG A 51 4.22 2.34 -17.04
C ARG A 51 4.72 3.45 -17.97
N GLY A 52 5.51 3.12 -18.99
CA GLY A 52 6.04 4.08 -19.98
C GLY A 52 5.11 4.37 -21.17
N ARG A 53 3.93 3.74 -21.27
CA ARG A 53 3.02 3.95 -22.40
C ARG A 53 2.43 5.36 -22.38
N ALA A 54 2.31 5.98 -23.56
CA ALA A 54 1.75 7.34 -23.71
C ALA A 54 0.33 7.49 -23.12
N ARG A 55 -0.46 6.41 -23.08
CA ARG A 55 -1.81 6.40 -22.50
C ARG A 55 -1.82 6.55 -20.97
N LEU A 56 -0.71 6.33 -20.27
CA LEU A 56 -0.63 6.48 -18.81
C LEU A 56 -0.47 7.92 -18.32
N LYS A 57 -0.66 8.90 -19.22
CA LYS A 57 -0.90 10.32 -18.91
C LYS A 57 -2.28 10.58 -18.32
N ILE A 58 -3.20 9.59 -18.36
CA ILE A 58 -4.48 9.69 -17.65
C ILE A 58 -4.23 9.82 -16.13
N PRO A 59 -5.08 10.54 -15.38
CA PRO A 59 -5.01 10.53 -13.92
C PRO A 59 -5.20 9.10 -13.39
N LYS A 60 -4.40 8.69 -12.41
CA LYS A 60 -4.54 7.40 -11.71
C LYS A 60 -4.82 7.57 -10.23
N PHE A 61 -5.72 6.74 -9.70
CA PHE A 61 -5.98 6.65 -8.27
C PHE A 61 -5.95 5.20 -7.82
N LEU A 62 -5.05 4.92 -6.89
CA LEU A 62 -4.80 3.60 -6.36
C LEU A 62 -5.47 3.52 -5.00
N VAL A 63 -6.40 2.57 -4.86
CA VAL A 63 -7.11 2.32 -3.60
C VAL A 63 -6.70 0.95 -3.11
N ASN A 64 -5.99 0.92 -1.99
CA ASN A 64 -5.43 -0.27 -1.38
C ASN A 64 -6.05 -0.46 0.02
N ALA A 65 -6.19 -1.70 0.47
CA ALA A 65 -6.59 -1.98 1.84
C ALA A 65 -5.35 -2.06 2.76
N SER A 66 -5.41 -1.51 3.97
CA SER A 66 -4.27 -1.52 4.89
C SER A 66 -4.05 -2.87 5.59
N GLY A 67 -5.00 -3.80 5.47
CA GLY A 67 -4.94 -5.16 6.01
C GLY A 67 -5.38 -6.23 5.00
N ASP A 68 -5.00 -6.06 3.74
CA ASP A 68 -5.27 -6.94 2.60
C ASP A 68 -4.58 -8.32 2.73
N GLN A 69 -5.29 -9.41 2.42
CA GLN A 69 -4.78 -10.79 2.49
C GLN A 69 -3.78 -11.17 1.38
N PHE A 70 -3.82 -10.50 0.23
CA PHE A 70 -2.97 -10.76 -0.94
C PHE A 70 -1.79 -9.80 -1.01
N PHE A 71 -2.03 -8.52 -0.72
CA PHE A 71 -1.07 -7.46 -0.96
C PHE A 71 -0.70 -6.72 0.33
N LEU A 72 0.48 -7.00 0.87
CA LEU A 72 0.98 -6.34 2.08
C LEU A 72 0.93 -4.81 1.97
N PRO A 73 0.64 -4.11 3.08
CA PRO A 73 0.30 -2.68 3.06
C PRO A 73 1.43 -1.79 2.55
N ASP A 74 2.68 -2.24 2.60
CA ASP A 74 3.84 -1.49 2.16
C ASP A 74 4.33 -1.84 0.74
N ASN A 75 3.56 -2.62 -0.03
CA ASN A 75 3.89 -3.02 -1.41
C ASN A 75 4.00 -1.86 -2.41
N SER A 76 3.44 -0.69 -2.09
CA SER A 76 3.56 0.52 -2.94
C SER A 76 5.01 0.91 -3.19
N ARG A 77 5.93 0.57 -2.26
CA ARG A 77 7.37 0.78 -2.39
C ARG A 77 7.96 0.24 -3.70
N PHE A 78 7.33 -0.77 -4.30
CA PHE A 78 7.81 -1.45 -5.51
C PHE A 78 7.27 -0.86 -6.82
N TYR A 79 6.38 0.13 -6.77
CA TYR A 79 5.78 0.65 -8.00
C TYR A 79 5.36 2.12 -7.97
N TYR A 80 5.00 2.66 -6.80
CA TYR A 80 4.30 3.93 -6.74
C TYR A 80 5.17 5.08 -7.25
N ALA A 81 6.44 5.13 -6.83
CA ALA A 81 7.41 6.15 -7.27
C ALA A 81 7.58 6.21 -8.80
N ASP A 82 7.59 5.06 -9.48
CA ASP A 82 7.84 4.98 -10.93
C ASP A 82 6.61 5.25 -11.80
N MET A 83 5.41 5.36 -11.21
CA MET A 83 4.23 5.70 -11.99
C MET A 83 4.27 7.16 -12.45
N PRO A 84 3.86 7.47 -13.70
CA PRO A 84 3.82 8.86 -14.14
C PRO A 84 2.75 9.67 -13.40
N GLU A 85 2.90 10.99 -13.38
CA GLU A 85 1.82 11.89 -12.97
C GLU A 85 0.71 11.97 -14.04
N GLU A 86 -0.53 12.32 -13.70
CA GLU A 86 -1.04 12.57 -12.35
C GLU A 86 -1.39 11.26 -11.62
N LYS A 87 -0.94 11.09 -10.37
CA LYS A 87 -1.27 9.92 -9.55
C LYS A 87 -1.62 10.28 -8.10
N ARG A 88 -2.51 9.50 -7.49
CA ARG A 88 -2.80 9.52 -6.05
C ARG A 88 -2.90 8.10 -5.52
N ILE A 89 -2.58 7.90 -4.25
CA ILE A 89 -2.77 6.64 -3.54
C ILE A 89 -3.65 6.86 -2.32
N ARG A 90 -4.41 5.84 -1.96
CA ARG A 90 -5.21 5.76 -0.75
C ARG A 90 -5.06 4.39 -0.14
N TYR A 91 -4.58 4.34 1.08
CA TYR A 91 -4.72 3.19 1.96
C TYR A 91 -5.97 3.37 2.81
N VAL A 92 -6.92 2.45 2.65
CA VAL A 92 -8.14 2.38 3.45
C VAL A 92 -7.81 1.60 4.72
N GLU A 93 -7.83 2.30 5.84
CA GLU A 93 -7.58 1.75 7.16
C GLU A 93 -8.55 0.62 7.50
N ASN A 94 -8.09 -0.39 8.25
CA ASN A 94 -8.95 -1.46 8.79
C ASN A 94 -9.75 -2.25 7.75
N ALA A 95 -9.42 -2.12 6.47
CA ALA A 95 -10.07 -2.82 5.38
C ALA A 95 -9.30 -4.09 5.01
N ALA A 96 -10.06 -5.14 4.69
CA ALA A 96 -9.56 -6.35 4.04
C ALA A 96 -9.56 -6.15 2.51
N HIS A 97 -9.12 -7.17 1.76
CA HIS A 97 -8.98 -7.12 0.30
C HIS A 97 -10.23 -6.63 -0.46
N ASN A 98 -11.42 -6.96 0.05
CA ASN A 98 -12.69 -6.58 -0.57
C ASN A 98 -13.10 -5.12 -0.32
N LEU A 99 -12.37 -4.38 0.53
CA LEU A 99 -12.70 -3.01 0.97
C LEU A 99 -14.10 -2.87 1.60
N ALA A 100 -14.72 -3.96 2.03
CA ALA A 100 -16.06 -3.93 2.61
C ALA A 100 -16.09 -3.16 3.94
N ASP A 101 -17.26 -2.60 4.26
CA ASP A 101 -17.50 -1.80 5.47
C ASP A 101 -16.54 -0.61 5.61
N SER A 102 -16.18 0.01 4.48
CA SER A 102 -15.33 1.19 4.39
C SER A 102 -15.94 2.27 3.50
N ASP A 103 -15.33 3.46 3.50
CA ASP A 103 -15.65 4.58 2.62
C ASP A 103 -14.82 4.57 1.32
N ALA A 104 -14.31 3.40 0.89
CA ALA A 104 -13.56 3.28 -0.37
C ALA A 104 -14.38 3.77 -1.57
N ASN A 105 -15.68 3.44 -1.61
CA ASN A 105 -16.60 3.88 -2.65
C ASN A 105 -16.73 5.41 -2.73
N ASP A 106 -16.72 6.10 -1.59
CA ASP A 106 -16.81 7.55 -1.54
C ASP A 106 -15.58 8.20 -2.16
N SER A 107 -14.38 7.65 -1.89
CA SER A 107 -13.17 8.13 -2.57
C SER A 107 -13.15 7.85 -4.06
N MET A 108 -13.63 6.68 -4.48
CA MET A 108 -13.76 6.37 -5.91
C MET A 108 -14.75 7.31 -6.59
N LEU A 109 -15.87 7.65 -5.94
CA LEU A 109 -16.86 8.59 -6.45
C LEU A 109 -16.26 10.00 -6.60
N ALA A 110 -15.56 10.49 -5.57
CA ALA A 110 -14.86 11.79 -5.61
C ALA A 110 -13.85 11.85 -6.75
N TRP A 111 -13.01 10.81 -6.87
CA TRP A 111 -12.02 10.70 -7.92
C TRP A 111 -12.65 10.65 -9.31
N TYR A 112 -13.59 9.73 -9.53
CA TYR A 112 -14.23 9.53 -10.81
C TYR A 112 -14.94 10.80 -11.29
N ASN A 113 -15.69 11.47 -10.40
CA ASN A 113 -16.32 12.74 -10.70
C ASN A 113 -15.30 13.79 -11.14
N SER A 114 -14.15 13.90 -10.46
CA SER A 114 -13.09 14.84 -10.84
C SER A 114 -12.51 14.55 -12.23
N VAL A 115 -12.44 13.28 -12.63
CA VAL A 115 -11.90 12.88 -13.93
C VAL A 115 -12.89 13.24 -15.04
N ILE A 116 -14.16 12.88 -14.89
CA ILE A 116 -15.16 13.10 -15.95
C ILE A 116 -15.57 14.56 -16.11
N THR A 117 -15.43 15.38 -15.06
CA THR A 117 -15.74 16.82 -15.09
C THR A 117 -14.51 17.68 -15.38
N GLY A 118 -13.30 17.11 -15.38
CA GLY A 118 -12.06 17.88 -15.43
C GLY A 118 -11.80 18.71 -14.17
N GLY A 119 -12.43 18.38 -13.04
CA GLY A 119 -12.24 19.05 -11.76
C GLY A 119 -10.80 18.93 -11.25
N LYS A 120 -10.30 20.01 -10.63
CA LYS A 120 -8.97 20.01 -10.00
C LYS A 120 -8.94 19.01 -8.84
N ARG A 121 -7.91 18.17 -8.81
CA ARG A 121 -7.61 17.27 -7.69
C ARG A 121 -6.54 17.92 -6.80
N PRO A 122 -6.69 17.87 -5.46
CA PRO A 122 -5.75 18.47 -4.55
C PRO A 122 -4.31 17.96 -4.74
N GLU A 123 -3.35 18.87 -4.67
CA GLU A 123 -1.92 18.58 -4.69
C GLU A 123 -1.32 18.56 -3.28
N PHE A 124 -0.43 17.61 -3.06
CA PHE A 124 0.39 17.50 -1.86
C PHE A 124 1.64 16.68 -2.17
N THR A 125 2.66 16.82 -1.33
CA THR A 125 3.89 16.01 -1.37
C THR A 125 4.16 15.40 0.00
N TRP A 126 4.99 14.36 0.04
CA TRP A 126 5.48 13.80 1.29
C TRP A 126 6.92 13.31 1.16
N ARG A 127 7.57 13.14 2.31
CA ARG A 127 8.90 12.53 2.44
C ARG A 127 8.95 11.65 3.68
N LYS A 128 9.49 10.44 3.56
CA LYS A 128 9.91 9.63 4.71
C LYS A 128 11.15 10.29 5.31
N LEU A 129 11.05 10.76 6.55
CA LEU A 129 12.13 11.45 7.26
C LEU A 129 13.03 10.47 8.03
N SER A 130 12.40 9.45 8.62
CA SER A 130 13.06 8.34 9.33
C SER A 130 12.17 7.09 9.23
N ASP A 131 12.59 5.99 9.85
CA ASP A 131 11.73 4.80 9.95
C ASP A 131 10.43 5.03 10.72
N THR A 132 10.37 6.07 11.55
CA THR A 132 9.22 6.38 12.41
C THR A 132 8.52 7.69 12.06
N SER A 133 8.93 8.39 11.00
CA SER A 133 8.37 9.70 10.68
C SER A 133 8.23 9.99 9.19
N ILE A 134 7.11 10.64 8.84
CA ILE A 134 6.77 11.12 7.50
C ILE A 134 6.37 12.58 7.62
N SER A 135 6.95 13.45 6.79
CA SER A 135 6.49 14.83 6.64
C SER A 135 5.64 14.96 5.38
N VAL A 136 4.50 15.62 5.50
CA VAL A 136 3.53 15.85 4.43
C VAL A 136 3.32 17.35 4.25
N THR A 137 3.26 17.81 3.01
CA THR A 137 3.07 19.22 2.68
C THR A 137 1.94 19.36 1.66
N PRO A 138 0.73 19.75 2.11
CA PRO A 138 -0.37 20.08 1.19
C PRO A 138 -0.08 21.40 0.46
N VAL A 139 -0.34 21.43 -0.85
CA VAL A 139 -0.28 22.65 -1.67
C VAL A 139 -1.63 23.36 -1.65
N ASP A 140 -2.70 22.56 -1.77
CA ASP A 140 -4.08 23.04 -1.67
C ASP A 140 -4.59 23.00 -0.23
N LYS A 141 -5.49 23.92 0.13
CA LYS A 141 -6.07 24.04 1.48
C LYS A 141 -6.70 22.72 1.94
N VAL A 142 -6.02 22.02 2.84
CA VAL A 142 -6.47 20.74 3.43
C VAL A 142 -7.55 20.96 4.48
N LYS A 143 -8.51 20.03 4.55
CA LYS A 143 -9.59 20.04 5.56
C LYS A 143 -9.13 19.39 6.86
N GLU A 144 -8.51 18.22 6.76
CA GLU A 144 -8.02 17.46 7.91
C GLU A 144 -6.84 16.58 7.48
N VAL A 145 -5.87 16.44 8.37
CA VAL A 145 -4.72 15.52 8.21
C VAL A 145 -4.69 14.57 9.40
N ARG A 146 -4.57 13.27 9.14
CA ARG A 146 -4.55 12.21 10.17
C ARG A 146 -3.31 11.35 10.02
N LEU A 147 -2.69 11.02 11.15
CA LEU A 147 -1.76 9.90 11.24
C LEU A 147 -2.58 8.65 11.57
N TRP A 148 -2.51 7.63 10.73
CA TRP A 148 -3.02 6.30 11.01
C TRP A 148 -1.87 5.38 11.42
N GLN A 149 -2.07 4.55 12.45
CA GLN A 149 -1.10 3.55 12.87
C GLN A 149 -1.76 2.28 13.44
N ALA A 150 -1.11 1.13 13.22
CA ALA A 150 -1.43 -0.15 13.82
C ALA A 150 -0.16 -0.82 14.35
N HIS A 151 -0.23 -1.38 15.56
CA HIS A 151 0.90 -2.06 16.19
C HIS A 151 0.63 -3.57 16.30
N ASN A 152 1.60 -4.39 15.88
CA ASN A 152 1.61 -5.83 16.09
C ASN A 152 2.88 -6.23 16.85
N PRO A 153 2.77 -6.62 18.14
CA PRO A 153 3.93 -6.96 18.96
C PRO A 153 4.58 -8.30 18.56
N LYS A 154 3.90 -9.13 17.75
CA LYS A 154 4.30 -10.52 17.48
C LYS A 154 4.88 -10.74 16.08
N ALA A 155 4.42 -9.99 15.08
CA ALA A 155 4.79 -10.24 13.69
C ALA A 155 4.64 -8.98 12.83
N ARG A 156 5.32 -8.94 11.68
CA ARG A 156 5.11 -7.94 10.63
C ARG A 156 3.87 -8.31 9.79
N ASP A 157 2.74 -8.55 10.45
CA ASP A 157 1.50 -8.97 9.80
C ASP A 157 0.35 -8.07 10.23
N PHE A 158 -0.15 -7.28 9.27
CA PHE A 158 -1.21 -6.28 9.49
C PHE A 158 -2.51 -6.67 8.80
N ARG A 159 -2.61 -7.91 8.30
CA ARG A 159 -3.83 -8.40 7.64
C ARG A 159 -4.98 -8.41 8.63
N VAL A 160 -6.17 -7.98 8.19
CA VAL A 160 -7.36 -7.95 9.06
C VAL A 160 -7.67 -9.33 9.64
N GLU A 161 -7.45 -10.40 8.88
CA GLU A 161 -7.67 -11.78 9.34
C GLU A 161 -6.72 -12.23 10.46
N THR A 162 -5.58 -11.56 10.63
CA THR A 162 -4.55 -11.91 11.63
C THR A 162 -4.55 -10.94 12.80
N LEU A 163 -4.53 -9.63 12.54
CA LEU A 163 -4.43 -8.58 13.56
C LEU A 163 -5.79 -7.97 13.94
N GLY A 164 -6.82 -8.17 13.11
CA GLY A 164 -8.08 -7.46 13.23
C GLY A 164 -8.00 -6.00 12.75
N LYS A 165 -9.06 -5.24 13.01
CA LYS A 165 -9.16 -3.81 12.69
C LYS A 165 -8.39 -2.99 13.74
N ALA A 166 -7.06 -2.98 13.64
CA ALA A 166 -6.16 -2.41 14.64
C ALA A 166 -5.63 -1.00 14.33
N TYR A 167 -5.90 -0.44 13.15
CA TYR A 167 -5.51 0.93 12.83
C TYR A 167 -6.32 1.93 13.65
N THR A 168 -5.62 2.87 14.30
CA THR A 168 -6.18 4.01 15.03
C THR A 168 -5.61 5.31 14.46
N SER A 169 -6.31 6.43 14.62
CA SER A 169 -5.86 7.73 14.12
C SER A 169 -5.70 8.81 15.17
N THR A 170 -4.79 9.74 14.87
CA THR A 170 -4.65 11.03 15.56
C THR A 170 -4.69 12.15 14.54
N VAL A 171 -5.44 13.22 14.82
CA VAL A 171 -5.46 14.42 13.98
C VAL A 171 -4.15 15.18 14.15
N LEU A 172 -3.46 15.44 13.05
CA LEU A 172 -2.21 16.19 13.03
C LEU A 172 -2.47 17.69 12.96
N GLN A 173 -1.62 18.45 13.64
CA GLN A 173 -1.62 19.91 13.56
C GLN A 173 -0.55 20.39 12.57
N PRO A 174 -0.78 21.50 11.85
CA PRO A 174 0.22 22.06 10.96
C PRO A 174 1.41 22.59 11.78
N GLN A 175 2.62 22.40 11.24
CA GLN A 175 3.84 23.06 11.67
C GLN A 175 3.88 24.50 11.16
N ALA A 176 4.85 25.29 11.64
CA ALA A 176 5.00 26.69 11.27
C ALA A 176 5.20 26.93 9.75
N ASP A 177 5.76 25.94 9.04
CA ASP A 177 5.97 25.98 7.60
C ASP A 177 4.76 25.44 6.78
N GLY A 178 3.66 25.10 7.45
CA GLY A 178 2.46 24.52 6.84
C GLY A 178 2.55 23.03 6.55
N SER A 179 3.67 22.37 6.85
CA SER A 179 3.79 20.91 6.77
C SER A 179 3.14 20.22 7.97
N TYR A 180 2.91 18.92 7.86
CA TYR A 180 2.37 18.06 8.91
C TYR A 180 3.36 16.94 9.17
N LEU A 181 3.66 16.67 10.43
CA LEU A 181 4.55 15.59 10.84
C LEU A 181 3.75 14.43 11.39
N GLY A 182 3.71 13.33 10.64
CA GLY A 182 3.25 12.04 11.13
C GLY A 182 4.41 11.30 11.75
N GLU A 183 4.43 11.18 13.07
CA GLU A 183 5.50 10.52 13.82
C GLU A 183 4.90 9.50 14.80
N ILE A 184 5.50 8.31 14.83
CA ILE A 184 5.17 7.25 15.78
C ILE A 184 6.32 7.03 16.76
N ALA A 185 6.02 6.49 17.93
CA ALA A 185 7.05 5.98 18.81
C ALA A 185 7.72 4.74 18.19
N ALA A 186 9.05 4.64 18.28
CA ALA A 186 9.75 3.43 17.89
C ALA A 186 9.23 2.23 18.73
N PRO A 187 8.75 1.15 18.10
CA PRO A 187 8.23 0.01 18.84
C PRO A 187 9.35 -0.70 19.60
N LYS A 188 9.10 -1.04 20.87
CA LYS A 188 10.05 -1.79 21.71
C LYS A 188 10.10 -3.27 21.34
N GLU A 189 9.01 -3.79 20.80
CA GLU A 189 8.83 -5.17 20.33
C GLU A 189 7.93 -5.16 19.10
N GLY A 190 8.06 -6.14 18.21
CA GLY A 190 7.23 -6.26 17.01
C GLY A 190 7.36 -5.09 16.03
N PHE A 191 6.26 -4.75 15.38
CA PHE A 191 6.21 -3.81 14.25
C PHE A 191 5.04 -2.85 14.36
N THR A 192 5.23 -1.62 13.90
CA THR A 192 4.16 -0.62 13.75
C THR A 192 4.08 -0.17 12.30
N ALA A 193 2.92 -0.37 11.67
CA ALA A 193 2.61 0.20 10.36
C ALA A 193 1.94 1.57 10.55
N PHE A 194 2.31 2.56 9.74
CA PHE A 194 1.73 3.89 9.81
C PHE A 194 1.74 4.62 8.46
N PHE A 195 0.80 5.53 8.27
CA PHE A 195 0.70 6.41 7.10
C PHE A 195 -0.06 7.68 7.45
N VAL A 196 0.06 8.72 6.61
CA VAL A 196 -0.68 9.97 6.78
C VAL A 196 -1.79 10.06 5.73
N GLU A 197 -3.01 10.32 6.18
CA GLU A 197 -4.17 10.61 5.35
C GLU A 197 -4.45 12.12 5.34
N LEU A 198 -4.79 12.65 4.16
CA LEU A 198 -5.24 14.01 3.97
C LEU A 198 -6.64 14.00 3.34
N SER A 199 -7.50 14.90 3.81
CA SER A 199 -8.83 15.08 3.24
C SER A 199 -9.08 16.49 2.73
N TRP A 200 -9.83 16.59 1.64
CA TRP A 200 -10.31 17.84 1.06
C TRP A 200 -11.78 17.74 0.70
N ASP A 201 -12.42 18.89 0.57
CA ASP A 201 -13.72 18.95 -0.10
C ASP A 201 -13.56 18.58 -1.59
N SER A 202 -14.45 17.73 -2.10
CA SER A 202 -14.51 17.35 -3.51
C SER A 202 -15.60 18.10 -4.29
N GLY A 203 -16.42 18.89 -3.61
CA GLY A 203 -17.67 19.44 -4.10
C GLY A 203 -18.86 18.47 -4.02
N LEU A 204 -18.64 17.23 -3.55
CA LEU A 204 -19.71 16.24 -3.33
C LEU A 204 -20.01 16.11 -1.83
N PRO A 205 -21.28 16.28 -1.38
CA PRO A 205 -21.63 16.33 0.04
C PRO A 205 -21.19 15.13 0.89
N ALA A 206 -21.12 13.94 0.30
CA ALA A 206 -20.83 12.68 1.03
C ALA A 206 -19.51 12.01 0.59
N ALA A 207 -18.73 12.64 -0.29
CA ALA A 207 -17.58 11.98 -0.91
C ALA A 207 -16.35 12.90 -0.95
N PRO A 208 -15.67 13.17 0.17
CA PRO A 208 -14.47 14.00 0.16
C PRO A 208 -13.35 13.35 -0.67
N PHE A 209 -12.41 14.16 -1.16
CA PHE A 209 -11.13 13.58 -1.58
C PHE A 209 -10.41 13.09 -0.32
N LYS A 210 -9.95 11.84 -0.37
CA LYS A 210 -9.04 11.26 0.61
C LYS A 210 -7.86 10.64 -0.11
N PHE A 211 -6.67 11.13 0.20
CA PHE A 211 -5.41 10.60 -0.30
C PHE A 211 -4.49 10.31 0.87
N THR A 212 -3.57 9.38 0.68
CA THR A 212 -2.60 8.99 1.70
C THR A 212 -1.18 9.09 1.16
N THR A 213 -0.23 9.03 2.08
CA THR A 213 1.13 8.60 1.76
C THR A 213 1.16 7.08 1.51
N GLU A 214 2.31 6.55 1.14
CA GLU A 214 2.59 5.12 1.26
C GLU A 214 2.61 4.68 2.73
N VAL A 215 2.38 3.40 3.01
CA VAL A 215 2.53 2.83 4.35
C VAL A 215 4.00 2.60 4.66
N SER A 216 4.45 3.14 5.80
CA SER A 216 5.76 2.85 6.39
C SER A 216 5.61 1.85 7.53
N ILE A 217 6.62 1.01 7.74
CA ILE A 217 6.67 0.03 8.82
C ILE A 217 7.95 0.27 9.62
N ALA A 218 7.82 0.37 10.94
CA ALA A 218 8.94 0.47 11.88
C ALA A 218 9.00 -0.78 12.76
N PRO A 219 10.18 -1.40 12.97
CA PRO A 219 11.40 -1.20 12.19
C PRO A 219 11.23 -1.73 10.76
N ASP A 220 11.92 -1.13 9.77
CA ASP A 220 11.89 -1.59 8.37
C ASP A 220 12.85 -2.78 8.19
N THR A 221 12.49 -3.90 8.79
CA THR A 221 13.26 -5.15 8.77
C THR A 221 12.40 -6.33 8.33
N LEU A 222 13.00 -7.29 7.63
CA LEU A 222 12.33 -8.49 7.12
C LEU A 222 12.70 -9.68 8.01
N PRO A 223 11.73 -10.34 8.68
CA PRO A 223 12.00 -11.44 9.60
C PRO A 223 12.40 -12.76 8.91
N PHE A 224 12.12 -12.92 7.61
CA PHE A 224 12.39 -14.16 6.86
C PHE A 224 13.22 -13.89 5.60
N LYS A 225 13.79 -14.95 5.02
CA LYS A 225 14.66 -14.87 3.83
C LYS A 225 14.00 -15.56 2.65
N TRP A 226 13.99 -14.92 1.48
CA TRP A 226 13.47 -15.52 0.26
C TRP A 226 14.11 -16.89 -0.08
N ALA A 227 15.40 -17.07 0.24
CA ALA A 227 16.13 -18.30 -0.02
C ALA A 227 15.51 -19.56 0.65
N ASP A 228 14.73 -19.37 1.73
CA ASP A 228 14.11 -20.48 2.46
C ASP A 228 12.78 -20.94 1.82
N ALA A 229 12.21 -20.15 0.92
CA ALA A 229 10.88 -20.40 0.33
C ALA A 229 10.83 -21.71 -0.45
N ALA A 230 11.82 -21.98 -1.32
CA ALA A 230 11.82 -23.17 -2.17
C ALA A 230 11.87 -24.47 -1.36
N ALA A 231 12.64 -24.48 -0.26
CA ALA A 231 12.70 -25.63 0.65
C ALA A 231 11.38 -25.83 1.40
N MET A 232 10.75 -24.74 1.86
CA MET A 232 9.46 -24.79 2.54
C MET A 232 8.33 -25.35 1.65
N TYR A 233 8.37 -25.05 0.35
CA TYR A 233 7.36 -25.46 -0.63
C TYR A 233 7.83 -26.55 -1.58
N ALA A 234 8.77 -27.40 -1.15
CA ALA A 234 9.32 -28.48 -1.98
C ALA A 234 8.25 -29.48 -2.47
N SER A 235 7.15 -29.65 -1.72
CA SER A 235 6.05 -30.56 -2.09
C SER A 235 5.25 -30.10 -3.31
N THR A 236 5.31 -28.81 -3.67
CA THR A 236 4.61 -28.25 -4.84
C THR A 236 5.57 -27.92 -5.99
N ALA A 237 6.82 -28.36 -5.91
CA ALA A 237 7.78 -28.18 -7.00
C ALA A 237 7.25 -28.83 -8.30
N PRO A 238 7.26 -28.10 -9.43
CA PRO A 238 6.93 -28.69 -10.72
C PRO A 238 7.81 -29.91 -11.01
N LYS A 239 7.20 -30.99 -11.50
CA LYS A 239 7.89 -32.21 -11.91
C LYS A 239 8.65 -32.03 -13.23
#